data_AF-A0A7C1HWS7-F1
#
_entry.id   AF-A0A7C1HWS7-F1
#
_cell.length_a   1.000
_cell.length_b   1.000
_cell.length_c   1.000
_cell.angle_alpha   90.00
_cell.angle_beta   90.00
_cell.angle_gamma   90.00
#
_symmetry.space_group_name_H-M   'P 1'
#
loop_
_entity.id
_entity.type
_entity.pdbx_description
1 polymer ?
#
loop_
_entity_poly.entity_id
_entity_poly.type
_entity_poly.pdbx_seq_one_letter_code
_entity_poly.pdbx_strand_id
1 'polypeptide(L)'
;MDADLWQKLRGLPPSAQRALLHEILRRDPWLLLTGCLYPGRRFEPFHREWLRLAEREPRALILAPRGFFKTTAVTVGLLAHRALFFPDGAYLVASETARQARLILAELGCVLAREEVAWLFAGSPVLRTTDDAIFLKRGARRKEPT
;
A
#
# COMPACT_ATOMS: atom_id res chain seq x y z
N MET A 1 -17.58 -0.24 0.88
CA MET A 1 -17.56 -1.57 1.53
C MET A 1 -18.97 -2.14 1.43
N ASP A 2 -19.12 -3.40 1.02
CA ASP A 2 -20.41 -3.97 0.61
C ASP A 2 -21.42 -4.03 1.78
N ALA A 3 -22.71 -3.81 1.51
CA ALA A 3 -23.76 -3.81 2.53
C ALA A 3 -23.90 -5.18 3.20
N ASP A 4 -23.60 -6.25 2.45
CA ASP A 4 -23.61 -7.64 2.89
C ASP A 4 -22.50 -7.95 3.91
N LEU A 5 -21.34 -7.30 3.78
CA LEU A 5 -20.23 -7.48 4.73
C LEU A 5 -20.57 -6.90 6.11
N TRP A 6 -21.20 -5.73 6.15
CA TRP A 6 -21.61 -5.12 7.41
C TRP A 6 -22.70 -5.93 8.13
N GLN A 7 -23.62 -6.56 7.39
CA GLN A 7 -24.62 -7.45 7.99
C GLN A 7 -23.96 -8.68 8.63
N LYS A 8 -22.98 -9.31 7.96
CA LYS A 8 -22.22 -10.45 8.49
C LYS A 8 -21.43 -10.10 9.77
N LEU A 9 -21.01 -8.85 9.93
CA LEU A 9 -20.23 -8.41 11.10
C LEU A 9 -21.10 -8.10 12.33
N ARG A 10 -22.33 -7.58 12.15
CA ARG A 10 -23.17 -7.07 13.26
C ARG A 10 -23.56 -8.10 14.32
N GLY A 11 -23.51 -9.39 14.01
CA GLY A 11 -23.85 -10.48 14.95
C GLY A 11 -22.66 -11.14 15.65
N LEU A 12 -21.42 -10.75 15.31
CA LEU A 12 -20.22 -11.41 15.81
C LEU A 12 -19.60 -10.66 17.00
N PRO A 13 -18.94 -11.35 17.95
CA PRO A 13 -18.13 -10.67 18.96
C PRO A 13 -16.96 -9.91 18.30
N PRO A 14 -16.41 -8.84 18.93
CA PRO A 14 -15.37 -8.01 18.33
C PRO A 14 -14.12 -8.77 17.87
N SER A 15 -13.74 -9.86 18.56
CA SER A 15 -12.64 -10.73 18.13
C SER A 15 -12.93 -11.46 16.82
N ALA A 16 -14.15 -11.99 16.65
CA ALA A 16 -14.56 -12.68 15.43
C ALA A 16 -14.78 -11.69 14.28
N GLN A 17 -15.29 -10.49 14.56
CA GLN A 17 -15.36 -9.41 13.56
C GLN A 17 -13.97 -9.08 13.00
N ARG A 18 -12.98 -8.89 13.89
CA ARG A 18 -11.59 -8.64 13.50
C ARG A 18 -11.00 -9.78 12.69
N ALA A 19 -11.16 -11.02 13.13
CA ALA A 19 -10.63 -12.18 12.40
C ALA A 19 -11.21 -12.29 10.98
N LEU A 20 -12.53 -12.09 10.83
CA LEU A 20 -13.18 -12.11 9.53
C LEU A 20 -12.73 -10.95 8.64
N LEU A 21 -12.69 -9.73 9.18
CA LEU A 21 -12.18 -8.57 8.45
C LEU A 21 -10.72 -8.77 8.03
N HIS A 22 -9.89 -9.29 8.92
CA HIS A 22 -8.49 -9.59 8.63
C HIS A 22 -8.37 -10.52 7.43
N GLU A 23 -9.11 -11.64 7.39
CA GLU A 23 -9.05 -12.58 6.25
C GLU A 23 -9.58 -11.96 4.95
N ILE A 24 -10.62 -11.13 5.01
CA ILE A 24 -11.16 -10.43 3.83
C ILE A 24 -10.14 -9.44 3.27
N LEU A 25 -9.58 -8.61 4.14
CA LEU A 25 -8.60 -7.59 3.77
C LEU A 25 -7.27 -8.20 3.32
N ARG A 26 -6.90 -9.37 3.87
CA ARG A 26 -5.76 -10.16 3.41
C ARG A 26 -5.93 -10.60 1.96
N ARG A 27 -7.15 -10.91 1.53
CA ARG A 27 -7.45 -11.38 0.16
C ARG A 27 -7.68 -10.28 -0.86
N ASP A 28 -8.08 -9.08 -0.42
CA ASP A 28 -8.36 -7.96 -1.32
C ASP A 28 -7.65 -6.67 -0.85
N PRO A 29 -6.46 -6.36 -1.42
CA PRO A 29 -5.75 -5.11 -1.13
C PRO A 29 -6.57 -3.85 -1.40
N TRP A 30 -7.54 -3.92 -2.33
CA TRP A 30 -8.40 -2.79 -2.65
C TRP A 30 -9.33 -2.42 -1.48
N LEU A 31 -9.85 -3.43 -0.78
CA LEU A 31 -10.69 -3.21 0.40
C LEU A 31 -9.89 -2.64 1.56
N LEU A 32 -8.64 -3.07 1.74
CA LEU A 32 -7.73 -2.45 2.71
C LEU A 32 -7.50 -0.97 2.38
N LEU A 33 -7.12 -0.68 1.13
CA LEU A 33 -6.81 0.68 0.68
C LEU A 33 -7.99 1.62 0.90
N THR A 34 -9.18 1.22 0.44
CA THR A 34 -10.37 2.08 0.42
C THR A 34 -11.17 2.05 1.72
N GLY A 35 -11.07 0.98 2.51
CA GLY A 35 -11.82 0.81 3.75
C GLY A 35 -11.07 1.24 5.01
N CYS A 36 -9.74 1.07 5.03
CA CYS A 36 -8.94 1.28 6.24
C CYS A 36 -7.89 2.39 6.06
N LEU A 37 -7.13 2.36 4.96
CA LEU A 37 -6.01 3.30 4.79
C LEU A 37 -6.50 4.70 4.39
N TYR A 38 -7.47 4.77 3.48
CA TYR A 38 -8.01 6.02 2.94
C TYR A 38 -9.56 6.02 2.84
N PRO A 39 -10.30 5.83 3.95
CA PRO A 39 -11.77 5.73 3.94
C PRO A 39 -12.49 6.97 3.38
N GLY A 40 -11.86 8.15 3.45
CA GLY A 40 -12.41 9.40 2.95
C GLY A 40 -11.96 9.78 1.53
N ARG A 41 -11.11 8.99 0.87
CA ARG A 41 -10.62 9.32 -0.47
C ARG A 41 -11.50 8.68 -1.54
N ARG A 42 -11.74 9.43 -2.61
CA ARG A 42 -12.37 8.92 -3.82
C ARG A 42 -11.29 8.35 -4.73
N PHE A 43 -11.44 7.08 -5.09
CA PHE A 43 -10.65 6.44 -6.11
C PHE A 43 -11.55 6.06 -7.28
N GLU A 44 -11.06 6.33 -8.48
CA GLU A 44 -11.68 5.88 -9.73
C GLU A 44 -11.44 4.38 -10.00
N PRO A 45 -12.28 3.73 -10.82
CA PRO A 45 -12.16 2.32 -11.15
C PRO A 45 -10.78 1.90 -11.67
N PHE A 46 -10.10 2.76 -12.44
CA PHE A 46 -8.78 2.46 -12.99
C PHE A 46 -7.69 2.28 -11.91
N HIS A 47 -7.84 2.88 -10.72
CA HIS A 47 -6.89 2.65 -9.62
C HIS A 47 -6.95 1.21 -9.13
N ARG A 48 -8.14 0.60 -9.11
CA ARG A 48 -8.32 -0.81 -8.75
C ARG A 48 -7.64 -1.71 -9.75
N GLU A 49 -7.78 -1.40 -11.04
CA GLU A 49 -7.13 -2.15 -12.12
C GLU A 49 -5.61 -2.03 -12.06
N TRP A 50 -5.08 -0.85 -11.75
CA TRP A 50 -3.64 -0.67 -11.51
C TRP A 50 -3.12 -1.49 -10.32
N LEU A 51 -3.83 -1.47 -9.19
CA LEU A 51 -3.44 -2.25 -8.01
C LEU A 51 -3.50 -3.75 -8.29
N ARG A 52 -4.55 -4.23 -8.97
CA ARG A 52 -4.70 -5.63 -9.40
C ARG A 52 -3.59 -6.05 -10.36
N LEU A 53 -3.23 -5.19 -11.31
CA LEU A 53 -2.12 -5.46 -12.22
C LEU A 53 -0.80 -5.61 -11.46
N ALA A 54 -0.50 -4.68 -10.54
CA ALA A 54 0.72 -4.73 -9.73
C ALA A 54 0.77 -5.93 -8.77
N GLU A 55 -0.39 -6.39 -8.28
CA GLU A 55 -0.46 -7.59 -7.43
C GLU A 55 -0.22 -8.87 -8.22
N ARG A 56 -0.82 -8.98 -9.42
CA ARG A 56 -0.76 -10.19 -10.25
C ARG A 56 0.56 -10.33 -11.00
N GLU A 57 1.14 -9.21 -11.44
CA GLU A 57 2.33 -9.18 -12.28
C GLU A 57 3.51 -8.55 -11.52
N PRO A 58 4.45 -9.34 -10.97
CA PRO A 58 5.58 -8.82 -10.19
C PRO A 58 6.50 -7.83 -10.93
N ARG A 59 6.41 -7.79 -12.27
CA ARG A 59 7.18 -6.90 -13.15
C ARG A 59 6.29 -5.90 -13.89
N ALA A 60 5.12 -5.57 -13.34
CA ALA A 60 4.20 -4.61 -13.94
C ALA A 60 4.86 -3.23 -14.16
N LEU A 61 4.64 -2.66 -15.35
CA LEU A 61 4.93 -1.26 -15.64
C LEU A 61 3.62 -0.50 -15.81
N ILE A 62 3.40 0.50 -14.96
CA ILE A 62 2.19 1.33 -14.99
C ILE A 62 2.56 2.72 -15.48
N LEU A 63 2.13 3.03 -16.71
CA LEU A 63 2.27 4.36 -17.30
C LEU A 63 1.04 5.20 -16.91
N ALA A 64 1.22 6.07 -15.92
CA ALA A 64 0.14 6.88 -15.38
C ALA A 64 0.49 8.38 -15.36
N PRO A 65 -0.47 9.25 -15.72
CA PRO A 65 -0.28 10.69 -15.73
C PRO A 65 0.12 11.25 -14.35
N ARG A 66 0.65 12.48 -14.34
CA ARG A 66 0.96 13.18 -13.09
C ARG A 66 -0.34 13.63 -12.41
N GLY A 67 -0.40 13.54 -11.08
CA GLY A 67 -1.56 13.98 -10.29
C GLY A 67 -2.67 12.94 -10.08
N PHE A 68 -2.53 11.72 -10.62
CA PHE A 68 -3.58 10.68 -10.57
C PHE A 68 -3.36 9.64 -9.47
N PHE A 69 -2.83 10.06 -8.31
CA PHE A 69 -2.69 9.21 -7.10
C PHE A 69 -2.05 7.82 -7.30
N LYS A 70 -1.26 7.61 -8.36
CA LYS A 70 -0.63 6.31 -8.67
C LYS A 70 0.22 5.78 -7.51
N THR A 71 0.97 6.65 -6.84
CA THR A 71 1.81 6.30 -5.71
C THR A 71 0.97 5.81 -4.54
N THR A 72 -0.11 6.51 -4.21
CA THR A 72 -1.02 6.11 -3.13
C THR A 72 -1.72 4.79 -3.45
N ALA A 73 -2.34 4.69 -4.64
CA ALA A 73 -3.15 3.54 -5.01
C ALA A 73 -2.31 2.26 -5.19
N VAL A 74 -1.15 2.37 -5.84
CA VAL A 74 -0.32 1.22 -6.20
C VAL A 74 0.78 1.02 -5.17
N THR A 75 1.67 2.00 -4.99
CA THR A 75 2.85 1.84 -4.15
C THR A 75 2.46 1.69 -2.68
N VAL A 76 1.83 2.71 -2.09
CA VAL A 76 1.45 2.69 -0.66
C VAL A 76 0.41 1.60 -0.39
N GLY A 77 -0.63 1.49 -1.23
CA GLY A 77 -1.67 0.46 -1.09
C GLY A 77 -1.11 -0.96 -1.07
N LEU A 78 -0.27 -1.32 -2.05
CA LEU A 78 0.32 -2.65 -2.12
C LEU A 78 1.36 -2.89 -1.01
N LEU A 79 2.22 -1.91 -0.72
CA LEU A 79 3.20 -2.03 0.36
C LEU A 79 2.55 -2.18 1.73
N ALA A 80 1.50 -1.41 2.02
CA ALA A 80 0.76 -1.54 3.27
C ALA A 80 0.12 -2.92 3.39
N HIS A 81 -0.54 -3.42 2.34
CA HIS A 81 -1.10 -4.77 2.31
C HIS A 81 -0.02 -5.83 2.58
N ARG A 82 1.10 -5.73 1.88
CA ARG A 82 2.22 -6.66 2.01
C ARG A 82 2.86 -6.63 3.40
N ALA A 83 3.13 -5.44 3.93
CA ALA A 83 3.71 -5.27 5.26
C ALA A 83 2.80 -5.78 6.37
N LEU A 84 1.48 -5.60 6.24
CA LEU A 84 0.51 -6.00 7.25
C LEU A 84 0.25 -7.50 7.29
N PHE A 85 0.13 -8.13 6.12
CA PHE A 85 -0.30 -9.53 6.03
C PHE A 85 0.84 -10.51 5.74
N PHE A 86 2.02 -10.02 5.37
CA PHE A 86 3.22 -10.82 5.09
C PHE A 86 4.45 -10.14 5.72
N PRO A 87 4.50 -10.05 7.07
CA PRO A 87 5.47 -9.25 7.80
C PRO A 87 6.91 -9.75 7.71
N ASP A 88 7.12 -11.01 7.33
CA ASP A 88 8.46 -11.59 7.13
C ASP A 88 9.12 -11.13 5.81
N GLY A 89 8.38 -10.39 4.97
CA GLY A 89 8.88 -9.87 3.71
C GLY A 89 9.77 -8.64 3.86
N ALA A 90 10.82 -8.57 3.04
CA ALA A 90 11.61 -7.36 2.84
C ALA A 90 11.14 -6.64 1.57
N TYR A 91 10.75 -5.37 1.70
CA TYR A 91 10.20 -4.58 0.60
C TYR A 91 11.07 -3.35 0.33
N LEU A 92 11.36 -3.10 -0.95
CA LEU A 92 12.16 -1.96 -1.39
C LEU A 92 11.28 -0.93 -2.10
N VAL A 93 11.41 0.34 -1.69
CA VAL A 93 10.87 1.49 -2.43
C VAL A 93 12.01 2.16 -3.19
N ALA A 94 12.02 1.99 -4.51
CA ALA A 94 12.96 2.69 -5.38
C ALA A 94 12.31 3.93 -6.00
N SER A 95 13.07 5.02 -6.07
CA SER A 95 12.62 6.26 -6.70
C SER A 95 13.80 7.03 -7.30
N GLU A 96 13.53 8.03 -8.14
CA GLU A 96 14.59 8.87 -8.73
C GLU A 96 15.36 9.64 -7.65
N THR A 97 14.70 10.02 -6.55
CA THR A 97 15.33 10.73 -5.45
C THR A 97 15.09 10.04 -4.12
N ALA A 98 16.09 10.04 -3.24
CA ALA A 98 15.95 9.55 -1.87
C ALA A 98 14.84 10.27 -1.11
N ARG A 99 14.66 11.58 -1.36
CA ARG A 99 13.56 12.37 -0.78
C ARG A 99 12.19 11.79 -1.14
N GLN A 100 11.98 11.42 -2.41
CA GLN A 100 10.71 10.85 -2.84
C GLN A 100 10.47 9.47 -2.21
N ALA A 101 11.49 8.61 -2.12
CA ALA A 101 11.38 7.34 -1.43
C ALA A 101 11.01 7.52 0.06
N ARG A 102 11.67 8.47 0.75
CA ARG A 102 11.35 8.81 2.15
C ARG A 102 9.93 9.32 2.32
N LEU A 103 9.42 10.14 1.40
CA LEU A 103 8.04 10.62 1.45
C LEU A 103 7.03 9.48 1.31
N ILE A 104 7.32 8.49 0.44
CA ILE A 104 6.47 7.30 0.30
C ILE A 104 6.49 6.46 1.59
N LEU A 105 7.66 6.25 2.18
CA LEU A 105 7.79 5.51 3.44
C LEU A 105 7.13 6.25 4.61
N ALA A 106 7.22 7.58 4.65
CA ALA A 106 6.52 8.40 5.65
C ALA A 106 4.99 8.31 5.48
N GLU A 107 4.49 8.38 4.24
CA GLU A 107 3.06 8.19 3.96
C GLU A 107 2.60 6.79 4.40
N LEU A 108 3.39 5.76 4.11
CA LEU A 108 3.14 4.40 4.57
C LEU A 108 3.06 4.32 6.10
N GLY A 109 4.04 4.91 6.81
CA GLY A 109 4.03 4.98 8.27
C GLY A 109 2.78 5.66 8.82
N CYS A 110 2.37 6.80 8.23
CA CYS A 110 1.16 7.52 8.64
C CYS A 110 -0.12 6.68 8.46
N VAL A 111 -0.27 5.95 7.35
CA VAL A 111 -1.48 5.13 7.14
C VAL A 111 -1.51 3.89 8.02
N LEU A 112 -0.35 3.30 8.34
CA LEU A 112 -0.26 2.15 9.23
C LEU A 112 -0.49 2.53 10.70
N ALA A 113 -0.20 3.76 11.08
CA ALA A 113 -0.41 4.27 12.44
C ALA A 113 -1.87 4.67 12.76
N ARG A 114 -2.79 4.54 11.79
CA ARG A 114 -4.20 4.90 11.97
C ARG A 114 -4.90 4.00 12.99
N GLU A 115 -5.89 4.56 13.69
CA GLU A 115 -6.68 3.83 14.69
C GLU A 115 -7.42 2.63 14.10
N GLU A 116 -7.94 2.75 12.87
CA GLU A 116 -8.64 1.65 12.21
C GLU A 116 -7.71 0.44 11.96
N VAL A 117 -6.44 0.73 11.64
CA VAL A 117 -5.39 -0.29 11.47
C VAL A 117 -5.00 -0.85 12.83
N ALA A 118 -4.75 -0.01 13.82
CA ALA A 118 -4.38 -0.45 15.16
C ALA A 118 -5.47 -1.34 15.79
N TRP A 119 -6.75 -1.02 15.59
CA TRP A 119 -7.86 -1.85 16.04
C TRP A 119 -7.86 -3.23 15.36
N LEU A 120 -7.69 -3.26 14.03
CA LEU A 120 -7.69 -4.48 13.23
C LEU A 120 -6.57 -5.45 13.65
N PHE A 121 -5.39 -4.92 13.95
CA PHE A 121 -4.19 -5.70 14.29
C PHE A 121 -3.91 -5.79 15.81
N ALA A 122 -4.84 -5.35 16.66
CA ALA A 122 -4.70 -5.35 18.12
C ALA A 122 -3.45 -4.60 18.62
N GLY A 123 -3.08 -3.52 17.93
CA GLY A 123 -1.89 -2.72 18.16
C GLY A 123 -1.40 -2.09 16.86
N SER A 124 -0.64 -1.00 16.97
CA SER A 124 -0.07 -0.33 15.80
C SER A 124 1.05 -1.19 15.20
N PRO A 125 0.96 -1.57 13.92
CA PRO A 125 2.06 -2.25 13.23
C PRO A 125 3.33 -1.40 13.27
N VAL A 126 4.45 -2.01 13.64
CA VAL A 126 5.75 -1.31 13.68
C VAL A 126 6.48 -1.55 12.36
N LEU A 127 6.56 -0.51 11.53
CA LEU A 127 7.39 -0.54 10.34
C LEU A 127 8.84 -0.22 10.71
N ARG A 128 9.74 -1.19 10.49
CA ARG A 128 11.18 -0.94 10.55
C ARG A 128 11.67 -0.56 9.16
N THR A 129 12.13 0.68 9.00
CA THR A 129 12.72 1.16 7.76
C THR A 129 14.23 1.28 7.92
N THR A 130 14.99 0.62 7.04
CA THR A 130 16.42 0.90 6.88
C THR A 130 16.61 1.89 5.75
N ASP A 131 17.34 2.97 6.01
CA ASP A 131 17.58 4.07 5.06
C ASP A 131 18.68 3.75 4.02
N ASP A 132 18.95 2.47 3.75
CA ASP A 132 20.07 2.02 2.91
C ASP A 132 19.85 2.48 1.46
N ALA A 133 20.44 3.63 1.15
CA ALA A 133 20.32 4.29 -0.13
C ALA A 133 21.06 3.50 -1.21
N ILE A 134 20.34 2.69 -1.98
CA ILE A 134 20.88 2.14 -3.23
C ILE A 134 20.83 3.25 -4.29
N PHE A 135 21.93 4.00 -4.38
CA PHE A 135 22.18 4.93 -5.47
C PHE A 135 22.55 4.13 -6.73
N LEU A 136 21.59 3.93 -7.64
CA LEU A 136 21.95 3.57 -9.02
C LEU A 136 22.58 4.80 -9.68
N LYS A 137 23.91 4.81 -9.73
CA LYS A 137 24.71 5.76 -10.49
C LYS A 137 24.14 5.81 -11.91
N ARG A 138 23.52 6.93 -12.32
CA ARG A 138 23.25 7.17 -13.75
C ARG A 138 24.59 7.05 -14.43
N GLY A 139 24.78 6.01 -15.24
CA GLY A 139 25.88 5.96 -16.18
C GLY A 139 25.85 7.27 -16.94
N ALA A 140 26.95 8.01 -16.88
CA ALA A 140 27.10 9.23 -17.64
C ALA A 140 26.71 8.92 -19.08
N ARG A 141 25.66 9.59 -19.59
CA ARG A 141 25.55 9.74 -21.05
C ARG A 141 26.86 10.37 -21.46
N ARG A 142 27.71 9.59 -22.14
CA ARG A 142 28.81 10.13 -22.93
C ARG A 142 28.20 11.29 -23.74
N LYS A 143 28.75 12.49 -23.58
CA LYS A 143 28.66 13.45 -24.67
C LYS A 143 29.35 12.76 -25.84
N GLU A 144 28.61 12.39 -26.86
CA GLU A 144 29.21 12.16 -28.16
C GLU A 144 29.83 13.49 -28.59
N PRO A 145 31.12 13.53 -28.94
CA PRO A 145 31.69 14.68 -29.61
C PRO A 145 31.22 14.65 -31.06
N THR A 146 30.40 15.63 -31.42
CA THR A 146 30.34 16.20 -32.77
C THR A 146 30.18 17.69 -32.63
#